data_AF-A0A921MUR9-F1
#
_entry.id   AF-A0A921MUR9-F1
#
_cell.length_a   1.000
_cell.length_b   1.000
_cell.length_c   1.000
_cell.angle_alpha   90.00
_cell.angle_beta   90.00
_cell.angle_gamma   90.00
#
_symmetry.space_group_name_H-M   'P 1'
#
loop_
_entity.id
_entity.type
_entity.pdbx_description
1 polymer ?
#
loop_
_entity_poly.entity_id
_entity_poly.type
_entity_poly.pdbx_seq_one_letter_code
_entity_poly.pdbx_strand_id
1 'polypeptide(L)'
;MSTADDSPHTRRSLSAAASVLREGTGERVELSSFLDEELAVLLQETGLPGPAIWMPWEEQNPGGVEAGAASVARILRRRRHLVPEALAAELEDREPEIAEEALVTDPTTAGTLVLRRSAVAVTTARRTISVSGEPRELRCYFYHQSVGVTLEEKVTAEGLHSFAVLPTAEVGERLTMLVDPQGVASSDSEMREIPAGTPPEEWGEGIAEGTRHLTQVVTASADSATARSAAFHATDAAVHVAVADSVTAAPDGSTALRIAQVGPESLQDVLDQIVGGGDTAPTDPA
;
A
#
# COMPACT_ATOMS: atom_id res chain seq x y z
N MET A 1 -22.08 -14.61 15.39
CA MET A 1 -22.81 -13.77 14.42
C MET A 1 -22.82 -12.36 14.98
N SER A 2 -21.89 -11.52 14.54
CA SER A 2 -21.90 -10.09 14.87
C SER A 2 -23.06 -9.46 14.09
N THR A 3 -24.00 -8.82 14.77
CA THR A 3 -24.99 -7.96 14.11
C THR A 3 -24.22 -6.83 13.45
N ALA A 4 -24.28 -6.73 12.12
CA ALA A 4 -23.76 -5.56 11.42
C ALA A 4 -24.44 -4.33 12.03
N ASP A 5 -23.63 -3.36 12.48
CA ASP A 5 -24.12 -2.09 12.99
C ASP A 5 -24.79 -1.34 11.84
N ASP A 6 -26.12 -1.32 11.82
CA ASP A 6 -26.92 -0.69 10.75
C ASP A 6 -27.08 0.82 10.97
N SER A 7 -26.11 1.42 11.67
CA SER A 7 -26.11 2.84 11.96
C SER A 7 -26.08 3.66 10.66
N PRO A 8 -26.76 4.82 10.64
CA PRO A 8 -26.63 5.86 9.60
C PRO A 8 -25.22 6.00 9.01
N HIS A 9 -24.25 6.09 9.92
CA HIS A 9 -22.85 6.26 9.60
C HIS A 9 -22.24 5.08 8.84
N THR A 10 -22.55 3.85 9.25
CA THR A 10 -22.07 2.64 8.57
C THR A 10 -22.68 2.50 7.17
N ARG A 11 -24.00 2.71 7.02
CA ARG A 11 -24.66 2.64 5.69
C ARG A 11 -24.09 3.66 4.72
N ARG A 12 -23.90 4.90 5.19
CA ARG A 12 -23.29 5.98 4.40
C ARG A 12 -21.87 5.62 3.96
N SER A 13 -21.05 5.15 4.91
CA SER A 13 -19.66 4.75 4.67
C SER A 13 -19.54 3.66 3.61
N LEU A 14 -20.45 2.67 3.62
CA LEU A 14 -20.51 1.60 2.62
C LEU A 14 -20.94 2.11 1.23
N SER A 15 -21.92 3.01 1.16
CA SER A 15 -22.37 3.63 -0.10
C SER A 15 -21.27 4.47 -0.75
N ALA A 16 -20.57 5.26 0.07
CA ALA A 16 -19.41 6.04 -0.34
C ALA A 16 -18.29 5.14 -0.90
N ALA A 17 -17.95 4.05 -0.19
CA ALA A 17 -16.96 3.08 -0.65
C ALA A 17 -17.36 2.41 -1.97
N ALA A 18 -18.63 2.01 -2.12
CA ALA A 18 -19.14 1.43 -3.36
C ALA A 18 -19.06 2.41 -4.54
N SER A 19 -19.19 3.71 -4.29
CA SER A 19 -19.05 4.74 -5.32
C SER A 19 -17.60 4.88 -5.78
N VAL A 20 -16.66 4.93 -4.84
CA VAL A 20 -15.22 4.96 -5.12
C VAL A 20 -14.77 3.69 -5.87
N LEU A 21 -15.30 2.51 -5.53
CA LEU A 21 -14.97 1.27 -6.23
C LEU A 21 -15.40 1.30 -7.70
N ARG A 22 -16.55 1.90 -8.02
CA ARG A 22 -17.04 1.98 -9.40
C ARG A 22 -16.07 2.76 -10.29
N GLU A 23 -15.44 3.80 -9.77
CA GLU A 23 -14.45 4.60 -10.50
C GLU A 23 -13.21 3.79 -10.90
N GLY A 24 -12.74 2.91 -10.01
CA GLY A 24 -11.54 2.08 -10.25
C GLY A 24 -11.79 0.79 -11.06
N THR A 25 -12.95 0.62 -11.69
CA THR A 25 -13.26 -0.63 -12.42
C THR A 25 -12.64 -0.73 -13.81
N GLY A 26 -12.39 0.41 -14.45
CA GLY A 26 -11.92 0.44 -15.85
C GLY A 26 -10.46 0.84 -16.02
N GLU A 27 -9.99 1.79 -15.22
CA GLU A 27 -8.64 2.33 -15.27
C GLU A 27 -8.24 2.86 -13.89
N ARG A 28 -6.97 3.19 -13.73
CA ARG A 28 -6.48 3.89 -12.54
C ARG A 28 -6.99 5.33 -12.47
N VAL A 29 -7.68 5.65 -11.39
CA VAL A 29 -8.20 7.00 -11.08
C VAL A 29 -7.50 7.55 -9.83
N GLU A 30 -6.86 8.71 -9.97
CA GLU A 30 -6.31 9.45 -8.84
C GLU A 30 -7.44 10.00 -7.95
N LEU A 31 -7.28 9.82 -6.65
CA LEU A 31 -8.17 10.38 -5.64
C LEU A 31 -7.45 11.57 -4.98
N SER A 32 -7.74 11.80 -3.70
CA SER A 32 -7.16 12.91 -2.96
C SER A 32 -5.81 12.54 -2.32
N SER A 33 -5.07 13.56 -1.94
CA SER A 33 -3.86 13.41 -1.12
C SER A 33 -3.96 14.24 0.15
N PHE A 34 -3.37 13.68 1.21
CA PHE A 34 -3.48 14.17 2.57
C PHE A 34 -2.11 14.10 3.26
N LEU A 35 -1.82 15.08 4.08
CA LEU A 35 -0.73 14.98 5.05
C LEU A 35 -1.14 14.10 6.25
N ASP A 36 -0.18 13.60 7.02
CA ASP A 36 -0.41 12.87 8.28
C ASP A 36 -1.44 13.58 9.16
N GLU A 37 -1.28 14.89 9.36
CA GLU A 37 -2.16 15.68 10.22
C GLU A 37 -3.59 15.79 9.64
N GLU A 38 -3.70 15.90 8.32
CA GLU A 38 -4.99 15.89 7.61
C GLU A 38 -5.69 14.54 7.76
N LEU A 39 -4.96 13.43 7.58
CA LEU A 39 -5.51 12.08 7.78
C LEU A 39 -5.94 11.86 9.22
N ALA A 40 -5.12 12.26 10.21
CA ALA A 40 -5.45 12.05 11.60
C ALA A 40 -6.77 12.74 12.00
N VAL A 41 -7.01 13.97 11.51
CA VAL A 41 -8.30 14.67 11.70
C VAL A 41 -9.44 13.91 11.00
N LEU A 42 -9.27 13.49 9.75
CA LEU A 42 -10.31 12.77 9.00
C LEU A 42 -10.65 11.42 9.65
N LEU A 43 -9.65 10.69 10.15
CA LEU A 43 -9.84 9.38 10.76
C LEU A 43 -10.63 9.46 12.07
N GLN A 44 -10.44 10.53 12.86
CA GLN A 44 -11.25 10.81 14.05
C GLN A 44 -12.73 11.00 13.69
N GLU A 45 -13.03 11.76 12.65
CA GLU A 45 -14.40 12.00 12.17
C GLU A 45 -15.08 10.72 11.66
N THR A 46 -14.32 9.83 11.01
CA THR A 46 -14.90 8.58 10.51
C THR A 46 -15.28 7.59 11.61
N GLY A 47 -14.80 7.73 12.85
CA GLY A 47 -15.14 6.84 13.98
C GLY A 47 -14.86 5.34 13.76
N LEU A 48 -14.23 4.96 12.66
CA LEU A 48 -14.01 3.57 12.26
C LEU A 48 -12.72 3.07 12.92
N PRO A 49 -12.77 1.98 13.71
CA PRO A 49 -11.57 1.35 14.22
C PRO A 49 -10.76 0.75 13.07
N GLY A 50 -9.44 0.69 13.20
CA GLY A 50 -8.57 0.11 12.19
C GLY A 50 -7.16 -0.12 12.72
N PRO A 51 -6.34 -0.92 12.00
CA PRO A 51 -4.95 -1.12 12.35
C PRO A 51 -4.18 0.20 12.32
N ALA A 52 -3.08 0.26 13.08
CA ALA A 52 -2.19 1.41 13.09
C ALA A 52 -1.68 1.69 11.68
N ILE A 53 -1.70 2.97 11.32
CA ILE A 53 -1.25 3.50 10.05
C ILE A 53 0.16 4.01 10.25
N TRP A 54 1.04 3.80 9.26
CA TRP A 54 2.31 4.49 9.27
C TRP A 54 2.11 5.97 8.97
N MET A 55 2.36 6.82 9.97
CA MET A 55 2.31 8.29 9.89
C MET A 55 3.70 8.83 10.26
N PRO A 56 4.63 8.89 9.28
CA PRO A 56 6.04 9.14 9.56
C PRO A 56 6.33 10.53 10.12
N TRP A 57 5.55 11.54 9.75
CA TRP A 57 5.68 12.88 10.30
C TRP A 57 5.17 12.92 11.74
N GLU A 58 4.05 12.26 12.04
CA GLU A 58 3.52 12.18 13.41
C GLU A 58 4.48 11.43 14.35
N GLU A 59 5.09 10.33 13.89
CA GLU A 59 6.13 9.58 14.63
C GLU A 59 7.31 10.48 15.03
N GLN A 60 7.68 11.44 14.16
CA GLN A 60 8.77 12.39 14.39
C GLN A 60 8.32 13.64 15.18
N ASN A 61 7.02 13.94 15.20
CA ASN A 61 6.43 15.12 15.84
C ASN A 61 5.27 14.75 16.77
N PRO A 62 5.50 13.97 17.85
CA PRO A 62 4.44 13.54 18.76
C PRO A 62 3.68 14.74 19.34
N GLY A 63 2.35 14.73 19.26
CA GLY A 63 1.49 15.82 19.75
C GLY A 63 1.27 16.97 18.75
N GLY A 64 1.92 16.92 17.58
CA GLY A 64 1.80 17.95 16.55
C GLY A 64 0.40 18.02 15.92
N VAL A 65 -0.23 16.85 15.75
CA VAL A 65 -1.59 16.72 15.20
C VAL A 65 -2.60 17.43 16.10
N GLU A 66 -2.60 17.16 17.40
CA GLU A 66 -3.56 17.74 18.34
C GLU A 66 -3.40 19.26 18.42
N ALA A 67 -2.16 19.75 18.40
CA ALA A 67 -1.89 21.19 18.39
C ALA A 67 -2.39 21.88 17.11
N GLY A 68 -2.35 21.19 15.97
CA GLY A 68 -2.72 21.72 14.64
C GLY A 68 -4.17 21.49 14.21
N ALA A 69 -4.92 20.61 14.90
CA ALA A 69 -6.20 20.05 14.44
C ALA A 69 -7.22 21.09 13.97
N ALA A 70 -7.40 22.20 14.70
CA ALA A 70 -8.35 23.26 14.30
C ALA A 70 -7.96 23.96 12.99
N SER A 71 -6.65 24.17 12.76
CA SER A 71 -6.15 24.76 11.52
C SER A 71 -6.29 23.78 10.36
N VAL A 72 -5.99 22.50 10.60
CA VAL A 72 -6.15 21.41 9.62
C VAL A 72 -7.61 21.25 9.22
N ALA A 73 -8.54 21.17 10.18
CA ALA A 73 -9.97 21.08 9.90
C ALA A 73 -10.47 22.26 9.03
N ARG A 74 -9.97 23.47 9.27
CA ARG A 74 -10.27 24.65 8.43
C ARG A 74 -9.75 24.49 6.99
N ILE A 75 -8.56 23.90 6.81
CA ILE A 75 -7.98 23.61 5.49
C ILE A 75 -8.80 22.54 4.77
N LEU A 76 -9.16 21.45 5.46
CA LEU A 76 -9.99 20.37 4.92
C LEU A 76 -11.37 20.90 4.48
N ARG A 77 -11.99 21.80 5.25
CA ARG A 77 -13.22 22.49 4.85
C ARG A 77 -13.05 23.33 3.59
N ARG A 78 -11.95 24.08 3.49
CA ARG A 78 -11.64 24.89 2.30
C ARG A 78 -11.42 24.01 1.06
N ARG A 79 -10.79 22.85 1.24
CA ARG A 79 -10.54 21.84 0.20
C ARG A 79 -11.75 20.95 -0.09
N ARG A 80 -12.86 21.12 0.64
CA ARG A 80 -14.10 20.33 0.57
C ARG A 80 -13.94 18.86 0.92
N HIS A 81 -12.98 18.53 1.77
CA HIS A 81 -12.88 17.19 2.37
C HIS A 81 -13.71 17.04 3.65
N LEU A 82 -14.03 18.16 4.28
CA LEU A 82 -15.07 18.27 5.30
C LEU A 82 -16.15 19.22 4.80
N VAL A 83 -17.36 18.71 4.65
CA VAL A 83 -18.51 19.43 4.08
C VAL A 83 -19.70 19.38 5.04
N PRO A 84 -20.64 20.34 4.97
CA PRO A 84 -21.91 20.20 5.67
C PRO A 84 -22.64 18.93 5.22
N GLU A 85 -23.32 18.26 6.14
CA GLU A 85 -24.13 17.06 5.88
C GLU A 85 -25.12 17.28 4.75
N ALA A 86 -25.75 18.46 4.65
CA ALA A 86 -26.67 18.75 3.55
C ALA A 86 -26.01 18.60 2.16
N LEU A 87 -24.74 19.02 2.03
CA LEU A 87 -24.00 18.88 0.78
C LEU A 87 -23.56 17.44 0.54
N ALA A 88 -23.15 16.71 1.59
CA ALA A 88 -22.81 15.30 1.46
C ALA A 88 -24.03 14.47 1.03
N ALA A 89 -25.19 14.72 1.64
CA ALA A 89 -26.45 14.08 1.34
C ALA A 89 -26.90 14.35 -0.11
N GLU A 90 -26.77 15.60 -0.59
CA GLU A 90 -27.02 15.96 -1.99
C GLU A 90 -26.11 15.19 -2.96
N LEU A 91 -24.80 15.12 -2.68
CA LEU A 91 -23.84 14.37 -3.50
C LEU A 91 -24.11 12.85 -3.51
N GLU A 92 -24.70 12.34 -2.44
CA GLU A 92 -25.04 10.93 -2.24
C GLU A 92 -26.48 10.58 -2.67
N ASP A 93 -27.26 11.55 -3.19
CA ASP A 93 -28.69 11.42 -3.55
C ASP A 93 -29.54 10.83 -2.42
N ARG A 94 -29.42 11.41 -1.21
CA ARG A 94 -30.15 10.99 -0.01
C ARG A 94 -30.60 12.19 0.82
N GLU A 95 -31.47 11.93 1.80
CA GLU A 95 -31.82 12.91 2.83
C GLU A 95 -30.71 13.01 3.89
N PRO A 96 -30.52 14.21 4.50
CA PRO A 96 -29.66 14.38 5.67
C PRO A 96 -30.06 13.45 6.82
N GLU A 97 -29.11 12.71 7.39
CA GLU A 97 -29.38 11.78 8.50
C GLU A 97 -29.00 12.38 9.87
N ILE A 98 -28.25 13.48 9.86
CA ILE A 98 -27.88 14.31 11.01
C ILE A 98 -28.18 15.79 10.73
N ALA A 99 -27.80 16.69 11.65
CA ALA A 99 -27.98 18.14 11.45
C ALA A 99 -27.29 18.61 10.16
N GLU A 100 -28.00 19.36 9.32
CA GLU A 100 -27.56 19.77 7.98
C GLU A 100 -26.24 20.54 7.96
N GLU A 101 -25.98 21.31 9.02
CA GLU A 101 -24.75 22.09 9.21
C GLU A 101 -23.60 21.30 9.84
N ALA A 102 -23.86 20.08 10.33
CA ALA A 102 -22.83 19.23 10.90
C ALA A 102 -21.78 18.93 9.82
N LEU A 103 -20.51 19.03 10.19
CA LEU A 103 -19.44 18.72 9.25
C LEU A 103 -19.22 17.22 9.21
N VAL A 104 -19.15 16.69 8.00
CA VAL A 104 -18.86 15.30 7.71
C VAL A 104 -17.79 15.22 6.64
N THR A 105 -17.06 14.10 6.60
CA THR A 105 -16.15 13.82 5.48
C THR A 105 -16.93 13.74 4.18
N ASP A 106 -16.41 14.31 3.08
CA ASP A 106 -17.06 14.19 1.77
C ASP A 106 -17.17 12.72 1.31
N PRO A 107 -18.11 12.39 0.39
CA PRO A 107 -18.36 11.00 0.00
C PRO A 107 -17.13 10.27 -0.56
N THR A 108 -16.34 10.92 -1.43
CA THR A 108 -15.16 10.29 -2.03
C THR A 108 -14.09 10.02 -0.97
N THR A 109 -13.81 10.98 -0.08
CA THR A 109 -12.85 10.77 1.01
C THR A 109 -13.36 9.74 2.02
N ALA A 110 -14.65 9.77 2.37
CA ALA A 110 -15.25 8.78 3.26
C ALA A 110 -15.11 7.37 2.69
N GLY A 111 -15.43 7.18 1.40
CA GLY A 111 -15.28 5.91 0.71
C GLY A 111 -13.82 5.43 0.68
N THR A 112 -12.88 6.33 0.39
CA THR A 112 -11.44 6.04 0.40
C THR A 112 -10.99 5.49 1.76
N LEU A 113 -11.36 6.16 2.85
CA LEU A 113 -10.97 5.76 4.21
C LEU A 113 -11.61 4.44 4.66
N VAL A 114 -12.81 4.13 4.14
CA VAL A 114 -13.47 2.84 4.36
C VAL A 114 -12.74 1.72 3.63
N LEU A 115 -12.45 1.88 2.33
CA LEU A 115 -11.76 0.88 1.50
C LEU A 115 -10.41 0.49 2.08
N ARG A 116 -9.69 1.48 2.61
CA ARG A 116 -8.42 1.30 3.32
C ARG A 116 -8.50 0.33 4.49
N ARG A 117 -9.66 0.23 5.15
CA ARG A 117 -9.89 -0.59 6.35
C ARG A 117 -10.68 -1.88 6.06
N SER A 118 -11.30 -1.98 4.89
CA SER A 118 -12.15 -3.12 4.50
C SER A 118 -11.48 -4.09 3.52
N ALA A 119 -10.17 -3.95 3.29
CA ALA A 119 -9.43 -4.78 2.35
C ALA A 119 -9.44 -6.27 2.77
N VAL A 120 -9.60 -7.17 1.80
CA VAL A 120 -9.51 -8.63 2.01
C VAL A 120 -8.07 -9.13 1.99
N ALA A 121 -7.19 -8.36 1.36
CA ALA A 121 -5.75 -8.55 1.35
C ALA A 121 -5.05 -7.20 1.19
N VAL A 122 -3.82 -7.10 1.68
CA VAL A 122 -2.98 -5.91 1.52
C VAL A 122 -1.62 -6.33 0.98
N THR A 123 -1.24 -5.77 -0.16
CA THR A 123 0.15 -5.81 -0.65
C THR A 123 0.84 -4.53 -0.23
N THR A 124 1.99 -4.64 0.43
CA THR A 124 2.83 -3.52 0.87
C THR A 124 4.15 -3.59 0.12
N ALA A 125 4.52 -2.51 -0.57
CA ALA A 125 5.84 -2.31 -1.15
C ALA A 125 6.57 -1.21 -0.38
N ARG A 126 7.60 -1.58 0.37
CA ARG A 126 8.47 -0.64 1.08
C ARG A 126 9.76 -0.47 0.28
N ARG A 127 9.95 0.73 -0.29
CA ARG A 127 11.14 1.08 -1.04
C ARG A 127 12.03 2.01 -0.25
N THR A 128 13.28 1.59 -0.04
CA THR A 128 14.36 2.42 0.50
C THR A 128 15.22 2.92 -0.66
N ILE A 129 15.44 4.23 -0.69
CA ILE A 129 16.22 4.95 -1.70
C ILE A 129 17.34 5.67 -0.99
N SER A 130 18.57 5.57 -1.48
CA SER A 130 19.66 6.41 -0.98
C SER A 130 19.66 7.75 -1.71
N VAL A 131 19.34 8.84 -1.01
CA VAL A 131 19.34 10.21 -1.56
C VAL A 131 20.39 11.04 -0.84
N SER A 132 21.44 11.44 -1.55
CA SER A 132 22.56 12.21 -0.97
C SER A 132 23.23 11.53 0.24
N GLY A 133 23.22 10.19 0.29
CA GLY A 133 23.77 9.40 1.38
C GLY A 133 22.80 9.11 2.53
N GLU A 134 21.61 9.71 2.53
CA GLU A 134 20.57 9.48 3.54
C GLU A 134 19.49 8.54 2.99
N PRO A 135 19.10 7.49 3.73
CA PRO A 135 18.01 6.62 3.31
C PRO A 135 16.68 7.36 3.41
N ARG A 136 15.96 7.44 2.30
CA ARG A 136 14.56 7.87 2.26
C ARG A 136 13.67 6.68 1.98
N GLU A 137 12.52 6.68 2.63
CA GLU A 137 11.55 5.61 2.52
C GLU A 137 10.31 6.08 1.75
N LEU A 138 9.85 5.21 0.86
CA LEU A 138 8.55 5.30 0.21
C LEU A 138 7.80 4.01 0.51
N ARG A 139 6.58 4.10 1.03
CA ARG A 139 5.69 2.93 1.14
C ARG A 139 4.56 3.06 0.14
N CYS A 140 4.24 1.96 -0.53
CA CYS A 140 3.01 1.84 -1.29
C CYS A 140 2.18 0.70 -0.69
N TYR A 141 0.91 0.96 -0.42
CA TYR A 141 -0.05 -0.02 0.04
C TYR A 141 -1.09 -0.23 -1.04
N PHE A 142 -1.44 -1.49 -1.29
CA PHE A 142 -2.47 -1.91 -2.23
C PHE A 142 -3.51 -2.69 -1.44
N TYR A 143 -4.62 -2.02 -1.14
CA TYR A 143 -5.75 -2.54 -0.38
C TYR A 143 -6.73 -3.23 -1.32
N HIS A 144 -6.57 -4.55 -1.48
CA HIS A 144 -7.35 -5.35 -2.40
C HIS A 144 -8.77 -5.55 -1.88
N GLN A 145 -9.75 -5.29 -2.75
CA GLN A 145 -11.17 -5.49 -2.45
C GLN A 145 -11.68 -6.75 -3.15
N SER A 146 -12.76 -7.33 -2.64
CA SER A 146 -13.35 -8.57 -3.16
C SER A 146 -13.93 -8.45 -4.59
N VAL A 147 -14.04 -7.23 -5.12
CA VAL A 147 -14.66 -6.93 -6.42
C VAL A 147 -13.65 -6.71 -7.55
N GLY A 148 -12.38 -7.09 -7.36
CA GLY A 148 -11.34 -6.93 -8.39
C GLY A 148 -10.87 -5.48 -8.60
N VAL A 149 -11.11 -4.61 -7.63
CA VAL A 149 -10.59 -3.25 -7.55
C VAL A 149 -9.68 -3.15 -6.32
N THR A 150 -8.62 -2.35 -6.44
CA THR A 150 -7.65 -2.09 -5.38
C THR A 150 -7.62 -0.60 -5.08
N LEU A 151 -7.48 -0.23 -3.81
CA LEU A 151 -7.09 1.13 -3.42
C LEU A 151 -5.55 1.15 -3.26
N GLU A 152 -4.87 1.96 -4.05
CA GLU A 152 -3.45 2.29 -3.92
C GLU A 152 -3.29 3.48 -2.96
N GLU A 153 -2.34 3.38 -2.04
CA GLU A 153 -1.91 4.47 -1.17
C GLU A 153 -0.38 4.56 -1.19
N LYS A 154 0.13 5.69 -1.66
CA LYS A 154 1.55 6.00 -1.66
C LYS A 154 1.88 6.98 -0.53
N VAL A 155 2.80 6.59 0.35
CA VAL A 155 3.23 7.34 1.55
C VAL A 155 4.71 7.72 1.45
N THR A 156 5.01 9.01 1.53
CA THR A 156 6.40 9.52 1.55
C THR A 156 6.93 9.67 2.97
N ALA A 157 8.25 9.75 3.13
CA ALA A 157 8.90 9.96 4.43
C ALA A 157 8.51 11.28 5.12
N GLU A 158 7.99 12.25 4.37
CA GLU A 158 7.50 13.54 4.87
C GLU A 158 6.04 13.49 5.35
N GLY A 159 5.37 12.34 5.29
CA GLY A 159 3.98 12.19 5.72
C GLY A 159 2.94 12.60 4.69
N LEU A 160 3.26 12.52 3.39
CA LEU A 160 2.28 12.71 2.32
C LEU A 160 1.70 11.37 1.89
N HIS A 161 0.38 11.24 2.00
CA HIS A 161 -0.41 10.10 1.54
C HIS A 161 -1.17 10.47 0.26
N SER A 162 -0.91 9.76 -0.83
CA SER A 162 -1.61 9.94 -2.11
C SER A 162 -2.42 8.69 -2.43
N PHE A 163 -3.71 8.85 -2.71
CA PHE A 163 -4.63 7.74 -2.94
C PHE A 163 -5.03 7.66 -4.41
N ALA A 164 -5.18 6.43 -4.91
CA ALA A 164 -5.78 6.14 -6.20
C ALA A 164 -6.55 4.82 -6.13
N VAL A 165 -7.51 4.62 -7.03
CA VAL A 165 -8.18 3.32 -7.22
C VAL A 165 -7.87 2.80 -8.60
N LEU A 166 -7.72 1.48 -8.73
CA LEU A 166 -7.35 0.83 -9.97
C LEU A 166 -7.87 -0.61 -10.03
N PRO A 167 -8.02 -1.19 -11.24
CA PRO A 167 -8.25 -2.61 -11.39
C PRO A 167 -7.14 -3.40 -10.70
N THR A 168 -7.49 -4.45 -9.95
CA THR A 168 -6.50 -5.27 -9.24
C THR A 168 -5.49 -5.91 -10.19
N ALA A 169 -5.89 -6.17 -11.44
CA ALA A 169 -5.01 -6.69 -12.49
C ALA A 169 -3.86 -5.73 -12.86
N GLU A 170 -3.98 -4.43 -12.60
CA GLU A 170 -2.93 -3.45 -12.87
C GLU A 170 -1.88 -3.37 -11.75
N VAL A 171 -2.10 -4.01 -10.59
CA VAL A 171 -1.21 -3.89 -9.43
C VAL A 171 0.20 -4.40 -9.71
N GLY A 172 0.36 -5.49 -10.47
CA GLY A 172 1.67 -6.01 -10.84
C GLY A 172 2.50 -4.98 -11.61
N GLU A 173 1.91 -4.33 -12.61
CA GLU A 173 2.56 -3.25 -13.37
C GLU A 173 2.94 -2.07 -12.45
N ARG A 174 2.07 -1.70 -11.51
CA ARG A 174 2.36 -0.67 -10.50
C ARG A 174 3.55 -1.02 -9.63
N LEU A 175 3.63 -2.28 -9.19
CA LEU A 175 4.75 -2.78 -8.40
C LEU A 175 6.05 -2.81 -9.23
N THR A 176 5.98 -3.15 -10.51
CA THR A 176 7.13 -3.12 -11.43
C THR A 176 7.73 -1.72 -11.48
N MET A 177 6.92 -0.66 -11.61
CA MET A 177 7.40 0.73 -11.56
C MET A 177 8.01 1.15 -10.21
N LEU A 178 7.64 0.48 -9.12
CA LEU A 178 8.24 0.73 -7.80
C LEU A 178 9.58 0.00 -7.66
N VAL A 179 9.62 -1.26 -8.08
CA VAL A 179 10.80 -2.15 -7.99
C VAL A 179 11.89 -1.72 -8.97
N ASP A 180 11.54 -1.47 -10.22
CA ASP A 180 12.45 -1.12 -11.30
C ASP A 180 12.10 0.27 -11.89
N PRO A 181 12.36 1.36 -11.15
CA PRO A 181 12.04 2.70 -11.63
C PRO A 181 12.88 3.15 -12.84
N GLN A 182 13.96 2.43 -13.16
CA GLN A 182 14.88 2.77 -14.25
C GLN A 182 14.71 1.85 -15.48
N GLY A 183 13.94 0.77 -15.38
CA GLY A 183 13.76 -0.20 -16.45
C GLY A 183 15.03 -0.98 -16.78
N VAL A 184 15.82 -1.34 -15.77
CA VAL A 184 17.11 -2.03 -15.92
C VAL A 184 16.99 -3.56 -15.86
N ALA A 185 15.82 -4.11 -15.50
CA ALA A 185 15.56 -5.53 -15.64
C ALA A 185 15.75 -5.94 -17.12
N SER A 186 16.64 -6.88 -17.38
CA SER A 186 17.13 -7.13 -18.75
C SER A 186 17.25 -8.60 -19.12
N SER A 187 17.69 -9.45 -18.20
CA SER A 187 17.86 -10.88 -18.44
C SER A 187 17.67 -11.67 -17.14
N ASP A 188 17.24 -12.92 -17.29
CA ASP A 188 17.16 -13.88 -16.20
C ASP A 188 18.50 -14.57 -15.95
N SER A 189 18.75 -14.89 -14.68
CA SER A 189 19.83 -15.79 -14.28
C SER A 189 19.28 -16.99 -13.53
N GLU A 190 20.05 -18.05 -13.44
CA GLU A 190 19.71 -19.19 -12.56
C GLU A 190 19.52 -18.73 -11.11
N MET A 191 18.49 -19.25 -10.46
CA MET A 191 18.25 -19.03 -9.05
C MET A 191 19.31 -19.76 -8.23
N ARG A 192 19.99 -19.03 -7.34
CA ARG A 192 21.02 -19.60 -6.47
C ARG A 192 20.67 -19.40 -5.01
N GLU A 193 21.02 -20.41 -4.22
CA GLU A 193 20.81 -20.39 -2.77
C GLU A 193 21.94 -19.62 -2.09
N ILE A 194 21.55 -18.73 -1.19
CA ILE A 194 22.38 -18.00 -0.26
C ILE A 194 22.10 -18.60 1.13
N PRO A 195 23.11 -19.20 1.77
CA PRO A 195 22.97 -19.72 3.11
C PRO A 195 22.44 -18.66 4.08
N ALA A 196 21.65 -19.12 5.05
CA ALA A 196 21.11 -18.22 6.05
C ALA A 196 22.24 -17.55 6.86
N GLY A 197 22.09 -16.25 7.12
CA GLY A 197 23.10 -15.45 7.80
C GLY A 197 24.28 -14.99 6.94
N THR A 198 24.34 -15.36 5.65
CA THR A 198 25.33 -14.79 4.72
C THR A 198 25.10 -13.28 4.59
N PRO A 199 26.14 -12.45 4.79
CA PRO A 199 26.00 -11.00 4.76
C PRO A 199 25.82 -10.49 3.32
N PRO A 200 25.13 -9.35 3.10
CA PRO A 200 24.78 -8.85 1.77
C PRO A 200 25.96 -8.70 0.80
N GLU A 201 27.16 -8.40 1.29
CA GLU A 201 28.37 -8.25 0.47
C GLU A 201 28.79 -9.56 -0.20
N GLU A 202 28.45 -10.69 0.41
CA GLU A 202 28.70 -12.03 -0.12
C GLU A 202 27.54 -12.55 -0.97
N TRP A 203 26.47 -11.76 -1.10
CA TRP A 203 25.32 -12.17 -1.89
C TRP A 203 25.66 -12.26 -3.35
N GLY A 204 26.68 -11.60 -3.89
CA GLY A 204 27.06 -11.68 -5.30
C GLY A 204 27.69 -10.38 -5.75
N GLU A 205 28.57 -10.46 -6.75
CA GLU A 205 29.37 -9.31 -7.18
C GLU A 205 28.46 -8.13 -7.57
N GLY A 206 28.63 -7.00 -6.89
CA GLY A 206 27.93 -5.74 -7.19
C GLY A 206 26.48 -5.63 -6.71
N ILE A 207 25.88 -6.65 -6.09
CA ILE A 207 24.47 -6.57 -5.64
C ILE A 207 24.33 -5.56 -4.48
N ALA A 208 25.02 -5.80 -3.36
CA ALA A 208 24.90 -4.93 -2.18
C ALA A 208 25.39 -3.50 -2.46
N GLU A 209 26.58 -3.36 -3.06
CA GLU A 209 27.19 -2.05 -3.36
C GLU A 209 26.45 -1.28 -4.46
N GLY A 210 25.90 -2.00 -5.44
CA GLY A 210 25.21 -1.43 -6.59
C GLY A 210 23.74 -1.11 -6.35
N THR A 211 23.12 -1.62 -5.27
CA THR A 211 21.69 -1.40 -5.00
C THR A 211 21.39 0.08 -4.79
N ARG A 212 20.59 0.66 -5.69
CA ARG A 212 20.08 2.04 -5.59
C ARG A 212 18.69 2.09 -5.00
N HIS A 213 17.90 1.06 -5.29
CA HIS A 213 16.55 0.90 -4.78
C HIS A 213 16.40 -0.50 -4.21
N LEU A 214 16.16 -0.56 -2.90
CA LEU A 214 15.76 -1.79 -2.22
C LEU A 214 14.25 -1.74 -2.02
N THR A 215 13.50 -2.65 -2.64
CA THR A 215 12.06 -2.73 -2.48
C THR A 215 11.67 -4.06 -1.85
N GLN A 216 11.09 -4.02 -0.66
CA GLN A 216 10.48 -5.20 -0.02
C GLN A 216 9.00 -5.21 -0.35
N VAL A 217 8.52 -6.26 -1.01
CA VAL A 217 7.10 -6.47 -1.28
C VAL A 217 6.59 -7.59 -0.39
N VAL A 218 5.48 -7.34 0.30
CA VAL A 218 4.83 -8.31 1.19
C VAL A 218 3.32 -8.28 0.95
N THR A 219 2.72 -9.44 0.72
CA THR A 219 1.26 -9.59 0.64
C THR A 219 0.76 -10.43 1.79
N ALA A 220 -0.21 -9.89 2.52
CA ALA A 220 -0.94 -10.59 3.56
C ALA A 220 -2.44 -10.58 3.26
N SER A 221 -3.11 -11.71 3.51
CA SER A 221 -4.56 -11.84 3.36
C SER A 221 -5.15 -12.45 4.63
N ALA A 222 -6.37 -12.06 4.99
CA ALA A 222 -7.08 -12.64 6.13
C ALA A 222 -7.33 -14.16 5.96
N ASP A 223 -7.43 -14.64 4.71
CA ASP A 223 -7.74 -16.02 4.37
C ASP A 223 -6.48 -16.91 4.25
N SER A 224 -5.29 -16.34 4.42
CA SER A 224 -4.00 -17.05 4.33
C SER A 224 -3.19 -16.89 5.60
N ALA A 225 -2.75 -18.01 6.18
CA ALA A 225 -1.84 -17.99 7.33
C ALA A 225 -0.41 -17.58 6.97
N THR A 226 -0.05 -17.61 5.68
CA THR A 226 1.28 -17.29 5.19
C THR A 226 1.28 -16.00 4.38
N ALA A 227 2.13 -15.06 4.76
CA ALA A 227 2.45 -13.90 3.94
C ALA A 227 3.42 -14.30 2.83
N ARG A 228 3.23 -13.75 1.63
CA ARG A 228 4.17 -13.88 0.52
C ARG A 228 5.07 -12.66 0.51
N SER A 229 6.37 -12.85 0.29
CA SER A 229 7.28 -11.71 0.24
C SER A 229 8.48 -11.96 -0.66
N ALA A 230 8.96 -10.90 -1.28
CA ALA A 230 10.25 -10.85 -1.95
C ALA A 230 10.93 -9.50 -1.69
N ALA A 231 12.25 -9.51 -1.68
CA ALA A 231 13.07 -8.31 -1.69
C ALA A 231 13.67 -8.14 -3.07
N PHE A 232 13.63 -6.92 -3.60
CA PHE A 232 14.15 -6.59 -4.91
C PHE A 232 15.26 -5.56 -4.78
N HIS A 233 16.40 -5.87 -5.39
CA HIS A 233 17.60 -5.05 -5.43
C HIS A 233 17.78 -4.54 -6.85
N ALA A 234 17.35 -3.30 -7.11
CA ALA A 234 17.61 -2.64 -8.38
C ALA A 234 18.95 -1.90 -8.31
N THR A 235 19.89 -2.32 -9.15
CA THR A 235 21.18 -1.68 -9.35
C THR A 235 21.13 -0.75 -10.57
N ASP A 236 22.26 -0.16 -10.96
CA ASP A 236 22.34 0.63 -12.20
C ASP A 236 22.28 -0.25 -13.48
N ALA A 237 22.36 -1.59 -13.36
CA ALA A 237 22.48 -2.50 -14.49
C ALA A 237 21.46 -3.66 -14.52
N ALA A 238 20.88 -4.02 -13.37
CA ALA A 238 20.01 -5.18 -13.26
C ALA A 238 19.11 -5.12 -12.03
N VAL A 239 18.02 -5.89 -12.04
CA VAL A 239 17.17 -6.15 -10.88
C VAL A 239 17.43 -7.57 -10.40
N HIS A 240 17.67 -7.71 -9.09
CA HIS A 240 17.78 -9.02 -8.45
C HIS A 240 16.61 -9.23 -7.50
N VAL A 241 15.97 -10.38 -7.59
CA VAL A 241 14.94 -10.81 -6.65
C VAL A 241 15.52 -11.76 -5.63
N ALA A 242 15.26 -11.51 -4.36
CA ALA A 242 15.60 -12.37 -3.24
C ALA A 242 14.31 -12.83 -2.55
N VAL A 243 14.11 -14.15 -2.47
CA VAL A 243 12.93 -14.78 -1.87
C VAL A 243 13.41 -15.71 -0.74
N ALA A 244 12.71 -15.69 0.39
CA ALA A 244 12.99 -16.65 1.46
C ALA A 244 12.53 -18.05 1.04
N ASP A 245 13.42 -19.03 1.18
CA ASP A 245 13.06 -20.43 0.97
C ASP A 245 12.35 -20.96 2.23
N SER A 246 11.04 -21.07 2.15
CA SER A 246 10.21 -21.60 3.24
C SER A 246 10.41 -23.09 3.51
N VAL A 247 11.10 -23.83 2.63
CA VAL A 247 11.28 -25.29 2.74
C VAL A 247 12.50 -25.66 3.60
N THR A 248 13.48 -24.76 3.72
CA THR A 248 14.76 -25.02 4.39
C THR A 248 15.00 -24.03 5.53
N ALA A 249 14.23 -24.17 6.61
CA ALA A 249 14.58 -23.54 7.88
C ALA A 249 15.78 -24.27 8.50
N ALA A 250 16.88 -23.54 8.73
CA ALA A 250 18.02 -24.01 9.48
C ALA A 250 17.64 -24.29 10.94
N PRO A 251 18.45 -25.08 11.69
CA PRO A 251 18.17 -25.46 13.07
C PRO A 251 18.03 -24.28 14.05
N ASP A 252 18.55 -23.10 13.69
CA ASP A 252 18.45 -21.85 14.44
C ASP A 252 17.20 -21.02 14.07
N GLY A 253 16.35 -21.53 13.17
CA GLY A 253 15.14 -20.88 12.69
C GLY A 253 15.37 -19.90 11.54
N SER A 254 16.59 -19.78 11.02
CA SER A 254 16.89 -18.92 9.86
C SER A 254 16.60 -19.66 8.55
N THR A 255 15.95 -19.00 7.58
CA THR A 255 15.67 -19.59 6.26
C THR A 255 16.71 -19.17 5.24
N ALA A 256 17.15 -20.11 4.41
CA ALA A 256 17.99 -19.81 3.26
C ALA A 256 17.27 -18.80 2.33
N LEU A 257 18.06 -17.95 1.67
CA LEU A 257 17.56 -17.01 0.67
C LEU A 257 17.86 -17.57 -0.70
N ARG A 258 16.93 -17.46 -1.64
CA ARG A 258 17.21 -17.70 -3.05
C ARG A 258 17.29 -16.36 -3.74
N ILE A 259 18.31 -16.14 -4.57
CA ILE A 259 18.47 -14.90 -5.34
C ILE A 259 18.67 -15.21 -6.83
N ALA A 260 18.10 -14.38 -7.70
CA ALA A 260 18.35 -14.38 -9.15
C ALA A 260 18.29 -12.97 -9.70
N GLN A 261 19.00 -12.74 -10.81
CA GLN A 261 18.68 -11.63 -11.70
C GLN A 261 17.38 -11.95 -12.45
N VAL A 262 16.53 -10.93 -12.64
CA VAL A 262 15.28 -11.08 -13.39
C VAL A 262 15.21 -10.15 -14.59
N GLY A 263 14.67 -10.66 -15.69
CA GLY A 263 14.20 -9.89 -16.84
C GLY A 263 12.81 -9.28 -16.60
N PRO A 264 12.31 -8.43 -17.52
CA PRO A 264 11.02 -7.75 -17.35
C PRO A 264 9.82 -8.68 -17.18
N GLU A 265 9.76 -9.76 -17.98
CA GLU A 265 8.66 -10.73 -17.92
C GLU A 265 8.68 -11.52 -16.61
N SER A 266 9.84 -12.07 -16.24
CA SER A 266 10.03 -12.79 -14.97
C SER A 266 9.80 -11.90 -13.74
N LEU A 267 10.17 -10.62 -13.80
CA LEU A 267 9.87 -9.65 -12.73
C LEU A 267 8.35 -9.48 -12.56
N GLN A 268 7.63 -9.30 -13.66
CA GLN A 268 6.17 -9.17 -13.66
C GLN A 268 5.52 -10.45 -13.12
N ASP A 269 5.95 -11.62 -13.56
CA ASP A 269 5.43 -12.92 -13.10
C ASP A 269 5.60 -13.10 -11.59
N VAL A 270 6.78 -12.78 -11.04
CA VAL A 270 7.03 -12.86 -9.59
C VAL A 270 6.11 -11.91 -8.82
N LEU A 271 5.92 -10.68 -9.30
CA LEU A 271 5.04 -9.70 -8.66
C LEU A 271 3.56 -10.15 -8.72
N ASP A 272 3.12 -10.67 -9.85
CA ASP A 272 1.78 -11.22 -10.02
C ASP A 272 1.54 -12.45 -9.14
N GLN A 273 2.55 -13.29 -8.90
CA GLN A 273 2.48 -14.40 -7.95
C GLN A 273 2.38 -13.92 -6.49
N ILE A 274 3.09 -12.85 -6.14
CA ILE A 274 3.01 -12.24 -4.81
C ILE A 274 1.61 -11.65 -4.57
N VAL A 275 1.00 -11.04 -5.58
CA VAL A 275 -0.34 -10.42 -5.51
C VAL A 275 -1.47 -11.46 -5.62
N GLY A 276 -1.39 -12.37 -6.57
CA GLY A 276 -2.51 -13.17 -7.10
C GLY A 276 -2.96 -14.36 -6.24
N GLY A 277 -2.26 -14.68 -5.16
CA GLY A 277 -2.81 -15.62 -4.18
C GLY A 277 -2.83 -17.10 -4.57
N GLY A 278 -2.24 -17.52 -5.69
CA GLY A 278 -2.13 -18.92 -6.08
C GLY A 278 -1.27 -19.75 -5.11
N ASP A 279 -1.58 -21.04 -4.97
CA ASP A 279 -0.92 -22.02 -4.08
C ASP A 279 0.48 -22.45 -4.58
N THR A 280 0.97 -21.84 -5.65
CA THR A 280 2.28 -22.09 -6.22
C THR A 280 3.26 -21.08 -5.65
N ALA A 281 4.29 -21.56 -4.94
CA ALA A 281 5.49 -20.80 -4.67
C ALA A 281 5.99 -20.13 -5.96
N PRO A 282 6.66 -18.97 -5.91
CA PRO A 282 7.18 -18.36 -7.10
C PRO A 282 8.05 -19.38 -7.83
N THR A 283 7.60 -19.79 -9.02
CA THR A 283 8.31 -20.77 -9.84
C THR A 283 9.58 -20.14 -10.35
N ASP A 284 10.63 -20.95 -10.46
CA ASP A 284 11.91 -20.52 -11.04
C ASP A 284 11.67 -19.70 -12.32
N PRO A 285 12.36 -18.55 -12.50
CA PRO A 285 12.33 -17.84 -13.76
C PRO A 285 12.75 -18.81 -14.87
N ALA A 286 11.98 -18.85 -15.96
CA ALA A 286 12.15 -19.79 -17.06
C ALA A 286 13.39 -19.47 -17.91
#